data_AF-U5QGR8-F1
#
_entry.id   AF-U5QGR8-F1
#
_cell.length_a   1.000
_cell.length_b   1.000
_cell.length_c   1.000
_cell.angle_alpha   90.00
_cell.angle_beta   90.00
_cell.angle_gamma   90.00
#
_symmetry.space_group_name_H-M   'P 1'
#
loop_
_entity.id
_entity.type
_entity.pdbx_description
1 polymer ?
#
loop_
_entity_poly.entity_id
_entity_poly.type
_entity_poly.pdbx_seq_one_letter_code
_entity_poly.pdbx_strand_id
1 'polypeptide(L)'
;MSEKMHADRIEGAGEPYPDQLSRCDELDVLESAITLHQKLRLQLKDFHEQIVVEPVDLVTHDGTEFLHYKMGDRQETLDVNRIHAVEVVQD
;
A
#
# COMPACT_ATOMS: atom_id res chain seq x y z
N MET A 1 60.41 6.70 7.69
CA MET A 1 59.54 7.72 7.09
C MET A 1 58.19 7.05 6.88
N SER A 2 57.26 7.22 7.82
CA SER A 2 55.95 6.54 7.77
C SER A 2 54.94 7.51 7.18
N GLU A 3 54.34 7.06 6.08
CA GLU A 3 53.44 7.80 5.21
C GLU A 3 52.13 8.15 5.92
N LYS A 4 51.74 9.40 5.77
CA LYS A 4 50.51 10.00 6.28
C LYS A 4 49.36 9.71 5.32
N MET A 5 48.19 9.45 5.91
CA MET A 5 46.86 9.87 5.49
C MET A 5 46.36 9.35 4.13
N HIS A 6 45.22 8.67 4.14
CA HIS A 6 43.98 9.27 3.64
C HIS A 6 42.78 8.52 4.19
N ALA A 7 41.95 9.26 4.92
CA ALA A 7 40.61 8.85 5.27
C ALA A 7 39.81 8.78 3.97
N ASP A 8 39.54 7.57 3.49
CA ASP A 8 38.58 7.38 2.42
C ASP A 8 37.18 7.45 3.02
N ARG A 9 36.61 8.62 2.80
CA ARG A 9 35.24 9.02 3.08
C ARG A 9 34.32 8.13 2.25
N ILE A 10 33.83 7.04 2.85
CA ILE A 10 32.68 6.31 2.32
C ILE A 10 31.43 7.18 2.53
N GLU A 11 31.15 8.08 1.58
CA GLU A 11 29.82 8.67 1.40
C GLU A 11 28.92 7.59 0.76
N GLY A 12 28.60 6.59 1.57
CA GLY A 12 27.74 5.47 1.22
C GLY A 12 26.54 5.45 2.16
N ALA A 13 25.75 6.51 2.12
CA ALA A 13 24.39 6.48 2.64
C ALA A 13 23.53 7.16 1.59
N GLY A 14 23.31 6.45 0.47
CA GLY A 14 22.13 6.70 -0.33
C GLY A 14 20.96 6.62 0.63
N GLU A 15 20.26 7.73 0.79
CA GLU A 15 19.05 7.83 1.58
C GLU A 15 18.18 6.62 1.26
N PRO A 16 17.74 5.81 2.25
CA PRO A 16 16.73 4.82 1.98
C PRO A 16 15.50 5.61 1.55
N TYR A 17 15.18 5.58 0.26
CA TYR A 17 13.92 6.08 -0.25
C TYR A 17 12.82 5.51 0.65
N PRO A 18 12.16 6.33 1.50
CA PRO A 18 11.03 5.82 2.24
C PRO A 18 9.88 5.69 1.24
N ASP A 19 9.08 4.65 1.41
CA ASP A 19 7.71 4.63 0.91
C ASP A 19 7.52 4.55 -0.61
N GLN A 20 8.13 3.54 -1.23
CA GLN A 20 7.38 2.83 -2.27
C GLN A 20 7.09 1.43 -1.74
N LEU A 21 5.97 1.30 -1.01
CA LEU A 21 5.28 0.00 -0.94
C LEU A 21 5.21 -0.51 -2.38
N SER A 22 5.85 -1.65 -2.65
CA SER A 22 5.77 -2.22 -3.98
C SER A 22 4.32 -2.61 -4.20
N ARG A 23 3.81 -2.53 -5.44
CA ARG A 23 2.43 -2.93 -5.76
C ARG A 23 2.04 -4.32 -5.18
N CYS A 24 3.03 -5.19 -4.99
CA CYS A 24 2.86 -6.49 -4.32
C CYS A 24 2.48 -6.34 -2.84
N ASP A 25 3.11 -5.42 -2.10
CA ASP A 25 2.81 -5.17 -0.68
C ASP A 25 1.37 -4.66 -0.48
N GLU A 26 0.86 -3.81 -1.39
CA GLU A 26 -0.51 -3.33 -1.31
C GLU A 26 -1.54 -4.45 -1.54
N LEU A 27 -1.30 -5.31 -2.53
CA LEU A 27 -2.16 -6.46 -2.81
C LEU A 27 -2.15 -7.47 -1.65
N ASP A 28 -0.97 -7.76 -1.10
CA ASP A 28 -0.82 -8.65 0.06
C ASP A 28 -1.61 -8.12 1.28
N VAL A 29 -1.63 -6.80 1.49
CA VAL A 29 -2.43 -6.15 2.55
C VAL A 29 -3.92 -6.31 2.27
N LEU A 30 -4.37 -6.10 1.02
CA LEU A 30 -5.77 -6.30 0.63
C LEU A 30 -6.23 -7.75 0.85
N GLU A 31 -5.44 -8.72 0.38
CA GLU A 31 -5.72 -10.15 0.52
C GLU A 31 -5.75 -10.58 2.00
N SER A 32 -4.79 -10.08 2.78
CA SER A 32 -4.75 -10.33 4.23
C SER A 32 -5.96 -9.76 4.94
N ALA A 33 -6.36 -8.52 4.61
CA ALA A 33 -7.52 -7.88 5.23
C ALA A 33 -8.84 -8.59 4.87
N ILE A 34 -8.99 -9.09 3.64
CA ILE A 34 -10.12 -9.94 3.24
C ILE A 34 -10.16 -11.21 4.07
N THR A 35 -9.02 -11.91 4.17
CA THR A 35 -8.90 -13.18 4.90
C THR A 35 -9.17 -13.01 6.39
N LEU A 36 -8.73 -11.90 6.98
CA LEU A 36 -8.89 -11.59 8.40
C LEU A 36 -10.18 -10.83 8.71
N HIS A 37 -11.02 -10.55 7.70
CA HIS A 37 -12.22 -9.72 7.83
C HIS A 37 -11.97 -8.37 8.52
N GLN A 38 -10.84 -7.73 8.20
CA GLN A 38 -10.43 -6.45 8.78
C GLN A 38 -10.89 -5.28 7.92
N LYS A 39 -11.26 -4.17 8.57
CA LYS A 39 -11.59 -2.94 7.86
C LYS A 39 -10.33 -2.31 7.29
N LEU A 40 -10.47 -1.72 6.11
CA LEU A 40 -9.40 -1.00 5.44
C LEU A 40 -9.73 0.47 5.39
N ARG A 41 -8.71 1.29 5.58
CA ARG A 41 -8.72 2.70 5.25
C ARG A 41 -8.00 2.87 3.92
N LEU A 42 -8.74 3.31 2.92
CA LEU A 42 -8.23 3.53 1.57
C LEU A 42 -8.10 5.03 1.32
N GLN A 43 -6.97 5.45 0.80
CA GLN A 43 -6.79 6.76 0.21
C GLN A 43 -6.80 6.61 -1.30
N LEU A 44 -7.64 7.37 -2.01
CA LEU A 44 -7.73 7.28 -3.48
C LEU A 44 -6.79 8.31 -4.14
N LYS A 45 -6.32 8.04 -5.35
CA LYS A 45 -5.48 8.98 -6.12
C LYS A 45 -6.25 10.23 -6.55
N ASP A 46 -7.54 10.07 -6.86
CA ASP A 46 -8.40 11.16 -7.33
C ASP A 46 -8.98 12.01 -6.17
N PHE A 47 -8.92 11.49 -4.94
CA PHE A 47 -9.55 12.12 -3.77
C PHE A 47 -8.56 12.26 -2.62
N HIS A 48 -8.47 13.45 -2.03
CA HIS A 48 -7.67 13.67 -0.82
C HIS A 48 -8.30 13.08 0.45
N GLU A 49 -9.52 12.54 0.36
CA GLU A 49 -10.22 11.95 1.49
C GLU A 49 -9.92 10.45 1.62
N GLN A 50 -9.81 10.00 2.87
CA GLN A 50 -9.65 8.60 3.21
C GLN A 50 -11.02 7.99 3.50
N ILE A 51 -11.31 6.83 2.91
CA ILE A 51 -12.55 6.10 3.13
C ILE A 51 -12.28 4.84 3.94
N VAL A 52 -13.15 4.53 4.90
CA VAL A 52 -13.09 3.26 5.63
C VAL A 52 -14.09 2.30 5.03
N VAL A 53 -13.60 1.13 4.62
CA VAL A 53 -14.37 0.11 3.91
C VAL A 53 -14.15 -1.27 4.50
N GLU A 54 -15.09 -2.16 4.26
CA GLU A 54 -14.97 -3.58 4.59
C GLU A 54 -14.65 -4.34 3.31
N PRO A 55 -13.41 -4.81 3.11
CA PRO A 55 -13.06 -5.58 1.92
C PRO A 55 -13.80 -6.93 1.94
N VAL A 56 -14.38 -7.29 0.81
CA VAL A 56 -15.16 -8.51 0.64
C VAL A 56 -14.38 -9.52 -0.19
N ASP A 57 -13.81 -9.06 -1.30
CA ASP A 57 -13.17 -9.93 -2.29
C ASP A 57 -12.24 -9.12 -3.20
N LEU A 58 -11.25 -9.77 -3.80
CA LEU A 58 -10.31 -9.17 -4.75
C LEU A 58 -10.33 -9.99 -6.05
N VAL A 59 -10.71 -9.35 -7.16
CA VAL A 59 -10.85 -10.01 -8.46
C VAL A 59 -9.89 -9.41 -9.47
N THR A 60 -9.17 -10.25 -10.20
CA THR A 60 -8.39 -9.83 -11.36
C THR A 60 -9.19 -10.04 -12.64
N HIS A 61 -9.41 -8.97 -13.40
CA HIS A 61 -10.05 -9.00 -14.72
C HIS A 61 -9.17 -8.27 -15.74
N ASP A 62 -8.85 -8.91 -16.87
CA ASP A 62 -7.99 -8.37 -17.91
C ASP A 62 -6.64 -7.78 -17.40
N GLY A 63 -6.06 -8.42 -16.37
CA GLY A 63 -4.78 -7.99 -15.77
C GLY A 63 -4.88 -6.75 -14.88
N THR A 64 -6.10 -6.35 -14.50
CA THR A 64 -6.39 -5.28 -13.55
C THR A 64 -7.09 -5.85 -12.32
N GLU A 65 -6.64 -5.44 -11.13
CA GLU A 65 -7.17 -5.89 -9.85
C GLU A 65 -8.30 -4.94 -9.38
N PHE A 66 -9.42 -5.54 -8.99
CA PHE A 66 -10.61 -4.86 -8.52
C PHE A 66 -10.96 -5.33 -7.11
N LEU A 67 -10.99 -4.38 -6.17
CA LEU A 67 -11.42 -4.61 -4.81
C LEU A 67 -12.95 -4.47 -4.72
N HIS A 68 -13.62 -5.54 -4.32
CA HIS A 68 -15.01 -5.47 -3.86
C HIS A 68 -15.02 -5.12 -2.38
N TYR A 69 -15.75 -4.08 -2.00
CA TYR A 69 -15.84 -3.64 -0.62
C TYR A 69 -17.26 -3.20 -0.26
N LYS A 70 -17.55 -3.16 1.04
CA LYS A 70 -18.77 -2.59 1.59
C LYS A 70 -18.49 -1.29 2.31
N MET A 71 -19.42 -0.36 2.17
CA MET A 71 -19.46 0.90 2.89
C MET A 71 -20.89 1.09 3.41
N GLY A 72 -21.12 0.73 4.68
CA GLY A 72 -22.47 0.60 5.23
C GLY A 72 -23.26 -0.49 4.51
N ASP A 73 -24.47 -0.19 4.05
CA ASP A 73 -25.35 -1.14 3.35
C ASP A 73 -25.05 -1.30 1.85
N ARG A 74 -24.05 -0.58 1.32
CA ARG A 74 -23.72 -0.59 -0.11
C ARG A 74 -22.48 -1.43 -0.37
N GLN A 75 -22.52 -2.23 -1.42
CA GLN A 75 -21.35 -2.92 -1.96
C GLN A 75 -20.92 -2.23 -3.25
N GLU A 76 -19.63 -1.97 -3.36
CA GLU A 76 -19.02 -1.25 -4.48
C GLU A 76 -17.76 -1.98 -4.97
N THR A 77 -17.22 -1.50 -6.08
CA THR A 77 -16.03 -2.06 -6.74
C THR A 77 -15.07 -0.93 -7.05
N LEU A 78 -13.81 -1.09 -6.67
CA LEU A 78 -12.76 -0.11 -6.89
C LEU A 78 -11.58 -0.76 -7.60
N ASP A 79 -11.11 -0.14 -8.67
CA ASP A 79 -9.82 -0.46 -9.30
C ASP A 79 -8.68 -0.14 -8.32
N VAL A 80 -7.89 -1.16 -7.98
CA VAL A 80 -6.77 -1.04 -7.05
C VAL A 80 -5.74 -0.02 -7.54
N ASN A 81 -5.59 0.19 -8.85
CA ASN A 81 -4.69 1.21 -9.39
C ASN A 81 -5.12 2.64 -9.04
N ARG A 82 -6.35 2.84 -8.59
CA ARG A 82 -6.84 4.14 -8.08
C ARG A 82 -6.58 4.33 -6.59
N ILE A 83 -6.09 3.32 -5.89
CA ILE A 83 -5.66 3.42 -4.49
C ILE A 83 -4.27 4.07 -4.48
N HIS A 84 -4.11 5.08 -3.63
CA HIS A 84 -2.86 5.76 -3.34
C HIS A 84 -2.16 5.16 -2.12
N ALA A 85 -2.95 4.79 -1.09
CA ALA A 85 -2.46 4.16 0.12
C ALA A 85 -3.56 3.30 0.74
N VAL A 86 -3.14 2.21 1.41
CA VAL A 86 -4.00 1.29 2.15
C VAL A 86 -3.47 1.12 3.57
N GLU A 87 -4.35 1.23 4.55
CA GLU A 87 -4.03 0.98 5.95
C GLU A 87 -5.09 0.05 6.57
N VAL A 88 -4.65 -0.93 7.35
CA VAL A 88 -5.57 -1.78 8.13
C VAL A 88 -6.04 -1.01 9.35
N VAL A 89 -7.36 -0.94 9.55
CA VAL A 89 -7.95 -0.34 10.74
C VAL A 89 -8.08 -1.42 11.82
N GLN A 90 -7.31 -1.29 12.89
CA GLN A 90 -7.47 -2.09 14.11
C GLN A 90 -8.55 -1.44 14.98
N ASP A 91 -9.54 -2.22 15.42
CA ASP A 91 -10.51 -1.84 16.45
C ASP A 91 -9.90 -2.02 17.86
#